data_AF-A0A936B4L0-F1
#
_entry.id   AF-A0A936B4L0-F1
#
_cell.length_a   1.000
_cell.length_b   1.000
_cell.length_c   1.000
_cell.angle_alpha   90.00
_cell.angle_beta   90.00
_cell.angle_gamma   90.00
#
_symmetry.space_group_name_H-M   'P 1'
#
loop_
_entity.id
_entity.type
_entity.pdbx_description
1 polymer ?
#
loop_
_entity_poly.entity_id
_entity_poly.type
_entity_poly.pdbx_seq_one_letter_code
_entity_poly.pdbx_strand_id
1 'polypeptide(L)'
;MRQEKRGYVKLCKTIRFSAVKDHAKNQRNEHPILDDPRWRQLPHHLNHLHEKAAEQLGTSGGGNHFVEWVSLAVQEDNPLDLEGGNYIALVSHSGSRAVGFTIANWYTKVAEQYCAFLPKEFIRLAWLEYQTSAAEEYELAMNLAGDFARANHEVIHQRISEALGADLVLATLENHHNFAWRVERPHQAPIYIHRKGATPPKDVLGIIRLDGYAGFFARVGRDGRGASSNTPRSTARHMGAGGCSAVTKPSKSCRPRMCANN
;
A
#
# COMPACT_ATOMS: atom_id res chain seq x y z
N MET A 1 -15.99 -31.42 -7.27
CA MET A 1 -15.25 -31.64 -6.00
C MET A 1 -13.73 -31.80 -6.10
N ARG A 2 -13.14 -32.78 -6.83
CA ARG A 2 -11.64 -32.94 -6.86
C ARG A 2 -10.90 -31.88 -7.67
N GLN A 3 -11.53 -31.36 -8.73
CA GLN A 3 -10.94 -30.34 -9.62
C GLN A 3 -10.99 -28.93 -8.99
N GLU A 4 -12.09 -28.60 -8.32
CA GLU A 4 -12.25 -27.35 -7.54
C GLU A 4 -11.25 -27.25 -6.39
N LYS A 5 -11.02 -28.35 -5.65
CA LYS A 5 -9.99 -28.39 -4.60
C LYS A 5 -8.57 -28.19 -5.16
N ARG A 6 -8.29 -28.67 -6.38
CA ARG A 6 -7.00 -28.42 -7.06
C ARG A 6 -6.83 -26.96 -7.46
N GLY A 7 -7.88 -26.31 -7.99
CA GLY A 7 -7.87 -24.88 -8.32
C GLY A 7 -7.64 -24.00 -7.09
N TYR A 8 -8.33 -24.29 -5.99
CA TYR A 8 -8.19 -23.57 -4.72
C TYR A 8 -6.79 -23.71 -4.11
N VAL A 9 -6.24 -24.94 -4.11
CA VAL A 9 -4.85 -25.19 -3.63
C VAL A 9 -3.80 -24.53 -4.52
N LYS A 10 -4.06 -24.42 -5.84
CA LYS A 10 -3.18 -23.66 -6.76
C LYS A 10 -3.18 -22.17 -6.40
N LEU A 11 -4.34 -21.57 -6.17
CA LEU A 11 -4.49 -20.15 -5.83
C LEU A 11 -3.83 -19.78 -4.49
N CYS A 12 -3.99 -20.61 -3.45
CA CYS A 12 -3.33 -20.37 -2.15
C CYS A 12 -1.79 -20.48 -2.22
N LYS A 13 -1.24 -21.23 -3.18
CA LYS A 13 0.21 -21.28 -3.43
C LYS A 13 0.71 -20.06 -4.22
N THR A 14 -0.17 -19.42 -5.00
CA THR A 14 0.11 -18.22 -5.78
C THR A 14 0.25 -16.98 -4.90
N ILE A 15 -0.63 -16.82 -3.91
CA ILE A 15 -0.60 -15.68 -2.97
C ILE A 15 0.42 -15.96 -1.87
N ARG A 16 1.60 -15.35 -1.97
CA ARG A 16 2.66 -15.49 -0.98
C ARG A 16 2.37 -14.56 0.21
N PHE A 17 1.86 -15.12 1.30
CA PHE A 17 1.53 -14.35 2.52
C PHE A 17 2.73 -13.91 3.34
N SER A 18 3.88 -14.58 3.19
CA SER A 18 5.14 -14.17 3.82
C SER A 18 6.33 -14.60 2.98
N ALA A 19 7.49 -13.99 3.25
CA ALA A 19 8.77 -14.50 2.79
C ALA A 19 9.09 -15.81 3.57
N VAL A 20 8.38 -16.89 3.26
CA VAL A 20 8.64 -18.21 3.85
C VAL A 20 9.98 -18.72 3.33
N LYS A 21 10.86 -19.14 4.25
CA LYS A 21 12.22 -19.65 3.99
C LYS A 21 12.29 -20.94 3.15
N ASP A 22 11.17 -21.58 2.81
CA ASP A 22 11.13 -22.98 2.35
C ASP A 22 10.67 -23.20 0.91
N HIS A 23 10.62 -22.17 0.06
CA HIS A 23 10.17 -22.36 -1.32
C HIS A 23 11.20 -21.92 -2.35
N ALA A 24 11.45 -22.83 -3.30
CA ALA A 24 12.50 -22.89 -4.30
C ALA A 24 13.23 -21.56 -4.56
N LYS A 25 14.53 -21.54 -4.24
CA LYS A 25 15.51 -20.47 -4.56
C LYS A 25 15.51 -20.00 -6.04
N ASN A 26 14.75 -20.64 -6.92
CA ASN A 26 14.80 -20.47 -8.37
C ASN A 26 13.61 -19.69 -8.98
N GLN A 27 12.71 -19.11 -8.17
CA GLN A 27 11.68 -18.18 -8.69
C GLN A 27 11.76 -16.85 -7.95
N ARG A 28 12.89 -16.16 -8.15
CA ARG A 28 12.98 -14.72 -7.87
C ARG A 28 11.97 -14.02 -8.77
N ASN A 29 11.17 -13.14 -8.19
CA ASN A 29 10.31 -12.29 -9.01
C ASN A 29 11.18 -11.29 -9.75
N GLU A 30 11.03 -11.25 -11.06
CA GLU A 30 11.65 -10.26 -11.91
C GLU A 30 10.64 -9.14 -12.11
N HIS A 31 11.07 -7.91 -11.81
CA HIS A 31 10.31 -6.70 -12.06
C HIS A 31 11.31 -5.56 -12.22
N PRO A 32 11.13 -4.63 -13.17
CA PRO A 32 12.08 -3.53 -13.43
C PRO A 32 12.44 -2.69 -12.21
N ILE A 33 11.60 -2.71 -11.18
CA ILE A 33 11.87 -2.03 -9.91
C ILE A 33 13.14 -2.54 -9.24
N LEU A 34 13.52 -3.81 -9.42
CA LEU A 34 14.74 -4.37 -8.83
C LEU A 34 16.01 -3.88 -9.55
N ASP A 35 15.88 -3.38 -10.78
CA ASP A 35 16.99 -2.81 -11.56
C ASP A 35 17.09 -1.29 -11.43
N ASP A 36 16.21 -0.68 -10.63
CA ASP A 36 16.15 0.77 -10.44
C ASP A 36 17.49 1.31 -9.89
N PRO A 37 18.09 2.35 -10.52
CA PRO A 37 19.38 2.87 -10.09
C PRO A 37 19.37 3.47 -8.69
N ARG A 38 18.20 3.87 -8.15
CA ARG A 38 18.06 4.42 -6.80
C ARG A 38 18.52 3.43 -5.73
N TRP A 39 18.44 2.12 -5.96
CA TRP A 39 18.98 1.12 -5.04
C TRP A 39 20.48 1.31 -4.76
N ARG A 40 21.24 1.76 -5.76
CA ARG A 40 22.69 2.01 -5.65
C ARG A 40 23.00 3.40 -5.10
N GLN A 41 22.00 4.29 -5.07
CA GLN A 41 22.11 5.65 -4.52
C GLN A 41 21.72 5.69 -3.03
N LEU A 42 21.13 4.62 -2.51
CA LEU A 42 20.87 4.51 -1.07
C LEU A 42 22.20 4.56 -0.29
N PRO A 43 22.19 5.15 0.91
CA PRO A 43 23.33 5.08 1.82
C PRO A 43 23.77 3.64 2.08
N HIS A 44 25.07 3.43 2.27
CA HIS A 44 25.67 2.10 2.39
C HIS A 44 24.97 1.18 3.42
N HIS A 45 24.53 1.73 4.56
CA HIS A 45 23.83 0.95 5.60
C HIS A 45 22.43 0.47 5.17
N LEU A 46 21.86 0.98 4.08
CA LEU A 46 20.59 0.55 3.49
C LEU A 46 20.76 -0.35 2.25
N ASN A 47 21.98 -0.64 1.79
CA ASN A 47 22.21 -1.46 0.59
C ASN A 47 21.58 -2.87 0.67
N HIS A 48 21.51 -3.42 1.89
CA HIS A 48 20.86 -4.72 2.15
C HIS A 48 19.36 -4.74 1.80
N LEU A 49 18.73 -3.57 1.62
CA LEU A 49 17.33 -3.48 1.23
C LEU A 49 17.05 -3.95 -0.19
N HIS A 50 18.02 -3.92 -1.10
CA HIS A 50 17.84 -4.44 -2.45
C HIS A 50 17.59 -5.96 -2.44
N GLU A 51 18.45 -6.71 -1.74
CA GLU A 51 18.25 -8.16 -1.57
C GLU A 51 16.93 -8.45 -0.84
N LYS A 52 16.62 -7.65 0.20
CA LYS A 52 15.34 -7.75 0.90
C LYS A 52 14.14 -7.50 0.01
N ALA A 53 14.23 -6.54 -0.90
CA ALA A 53 13.21 -6.22 -1.88
C ALA A 53 12.98 -7.41 -2.82
N ALA A 54 14.06 -8.00 -3.34
CA ALA A 54 13.98 -9.17 -4.21
C ALA A 54 13.33 -10.39 -3.52
N GLU A 55 13.59 -10.61 -2.23
CA GLU A 55 12.96 -11.68 -1.44
C GLU A 55 11.46 -11.44 -1.19
N GLN A 56 11.06 -10.18 -1.03
CA GLN A 56 9.71 -9.81 -0.57
C GLN A 56 8.78 -9.36 -1.69
N LEU A 57 9.30 -9.11 -2.89
CA LEU A 57 8.50 -8.71 -4.04
C LEU A 57 7.42 -9.77 -4.34
N GLY A 58 6.21 -9.31 -4.64
CA GLY A 58 5.06 -10.16 -4.90
C GLY A 58 4.51 -10.88 -3.66
N THR A 59 4.69 -10.33 -2.45
CA THR A 59 4.16 -10.90 -1.20
C THR A 59 3.14 -9.95 -0.53
N SER A 60 2.05 -10.51 0.00
CA SER A 60 1.02 -9.70 0.68
C SER A 60 1.47 -9.27 2.07
N GLY A 61 2.16 -10.15 2.81
CA GLY A 61 2.64 -9.87 4.16
C GLY A 61 1.71 -10.24 5.30
N GLY A 62 2.17 -10.01 6.53
CA GLY A 62 1.35 -10.13 7.75
C GLY A 62 0.77 -8.78 8.22
N GLY A 63 -0.06 -8.81 9.26
CA GLY A 63 -0.75 -7.62 9.79
C GLY A 63 -2.15 -7.46 9.20
N ASN A 64 -2.52 -6.23 8.84
CA ASN A 64 -3.79 -5.90 8.19
C ASN A 64 -3.73 -5.99 6.64
N HIS A 65 -2.72 -6.69 6.11
CA HIS A 65 -2.54 -6.92 4.68
C HIS A 65 -3.39 -8.10 4.19
N PHE A 66 -3.96 -7.97 3.01
CA PHE A 66 -4.86 -8.97 2.42
C PHE A 66 -4.88 -8.89 0.90
N VAL A 67 -5.46 -9.91 0.26
CA VAL A 67 -5.81 -9.91 -1.16
C VAL A 67 -7.18 -10.58 -1.28
N GLU A 68 -8.18 -9.86 -1.77
CA GLU A 68 -9.58 -10.26 -1.72
C GLU A 68 -10.32 -9.90 -3.02
N TRP A 69 -11.27 -10.75 -3.39
CA TRP A 69 -12.21 -10.47 -4.48
C TRP A 69 -13.40 -9.71 -3.93
N VAL A 70 -13.81 -8.65 -4.63
CA VAL A 70 -14.98 -7.84 -4.28
C VAL A 70 -15.87 -7.63 -5.50
N SER A 71 -17.18 -7.58 -5.29
CA SER A 71 -18.10 -7.09 -6.31
C SER A 71 -17.96 -5.57 -6.43
N LEU A 72 -17.94 -5.08 -7.67
CA LEU A 72 -17.77 -3.67 -7.98
C LEU A 72 -18.91 -3.21 -8.89
N ALA A 73 -19.72 -2.27 -8.42
CA ALA A 73 -20.69 -1.58 -9.26
C ALA A 73 -20.05 -0.32 -9.85
N VAL A 74 -20.07 -0.19 -11.17
CA VAL A 74 -19.53 0.94 -11.93
C VAL A 74 -20.70 1.71 -12.56
N GLN A 75 -20.65 3.04 -12.47
CA GLN A 75 -21.64 3.93 -13.09
C GLN A 75 -21.22 4.29 -14.53
N GLU A 76 -22.16 4.63 -15.40
CA GLU A 76 -21.89 4.94 -16.82
C GLU A 76 -20.87 6.08 -17.02
N ASP A 77 -20.84 7.08 -16.14
CA ASP A 77 -19.82 8.15 -16.15
C ASP A 77 -18.83 7.93 -15.01
N ASN A 78 -17.79 7.12 -15.26
CA ASN A 78 -16.79 6.75 -14.27
C ASN A 78 -15.35 7.01 -14.75
N PRO A 79 -14.42 7.26 -13.82
CA PRO A 79 -13.03 7.56 -14.16
C PRO A 79 -12.19 6.35 -14.61
N LEU A 80 -12.75 5.14 -14.66
CA LEU A 80 -12.06 3.94 -15.13
C LEU A 80 -12.31 3.67 -16.62
N ASP A 81 -13.14 4.47 -17.29
CA ASP A 81 -13.51 4.31 -18.70
C ASP A 81 -14.11 2.92 -19.01
N LEU A 82 -14.86 2.39 -18.04
CA LEU A 82 -15.61 1.13 -18.17
C LEU A 82 -17.08 1.42 -18.44
N GLU A 83 -17.78 0.51 -19.12
CA GLU A 83 -19.24 0.59 -19.24
C GLU A 83 -19.91 0.51 -17.85
N GLY A 84 -21.09 1.12 -17.70
CA GLY A 84 -21.87 0.98 -16.48
C GLY A 84 -22.28 -0.48 -16.25
N GLY A 85 -22.09 -0.99 -15.03
CA GLY A 85 -22.42 -2.39 -14.75
C GLY A 85 -21.81 -2.96 -13.48
N ASN A 86 -21.92 -4.28 -13.35
CA ASN A 86 -21.36 -5.05 -12.24
C ASN A 86 -20.13 -5.82 -12.69
N TYR A 87 -19.04 -5.63 -11.96
CA TYR A 87 -17.74 -6.22 -12.19
C TYR A 87 -17.27 -6.99 -10.95
N ILE A 88 -16.23 -7.79 -11.12
CA ILE A 88 -15.46 -8.37 -10.02
C ILE A 88 -14.10 -7.71 -10.02
N ALA A 89 -13.67 -7.20 -8.87
CA ALA A 89 -12.38 -6.57 -8.69
C ALA A 89 -11.52 -7.37 -7.71
N LEU A 90 -10.22 -7.47 -8.02
CA LEU A 90 -9.21 -7.96 -7.11
C LEU A 90 -8.61 -6.78 -6.35
N VAL A 91 -8.76 -6.78 -5.03
CA VAL A 91 -8.23 -5.72 -4.16
C VAL A 91 -7.16 -6.32 -3.27
N SER A 92 -5.95 -5.76 -3.36
CA SER A 92 -4.88 -6.08 -2.41
C SER A 92 -4.54 -4.88 -1.54
N HIS A 93 -4.33 -5.15 -0.26
CA HIS A 93 -3.76 -4.21 0.68
C HIS A 93 -2.41 -4.76 1.12
N SER A 94 -1.36 -4.09 0.68
CA SER A 94 0.03 -4.38 0.98
C SER A 94 0.77 -3.04 0.94
N GLY A 95 2.09 -3.09 1.01
CA GLY A 95 2.90 -1.89 0.89
C GLY A 95 4.33 -2.26 0.55
N SER A 96 5.25 -1.37 0.91
CA SER A 96 6.68 -1.48 0.66
C SER A 96 7.39 -2.55 1.51
N ARG A 97 6.64 -3.43 2.19
CA ARG A 97 7.17 -4.52 3.03
C ARG A 97 8.23 -4.03 4.04
N ALA A 98 9.29 -4.81 4.28
CA ALA A 98 10.36 -4.41 5.19
C ALA A 98 11.20 -3.25 4.63
N VAL A 99 11.22 -3.03 3.31
CA VAL A 99 11.96 -1.93 2.67
C VAL A 99 11.54 -0.58 3.25
N GLY A 100 10.26 -0.21 3.10
CA GLY A 100 9.79 1.08 3.62
C GLY A 100 9.78 1.14 5.15
N PHE A 101 9.57 0.03 5.85
CA PHE A 101 9.67 -0.01 7.32
C PHE A 101 11.08 0.33 7.80
N THR A 102 12.11 -0.25 7.19
CA THR A 102 13.51 0.01 7.54
C THR A 102 13.90 1.45 7.20
N ILE A 103 13.50 1.95 6.02
CA ILE A 103 13.71 3.34 5.61
C ILE A 103 13.06 4.30 6.61
N ALA A 104 11.77 4.12 6.90
CA ALA A 104 11.04 4.98 7.82
C ALA A 104 11.67 4.99 9.22
N ASN A 105 12.04 3.83 9.76
CA ASN A 105 12.70 3.76 11.08
C ASN A 105 14.07 4.44 11.10
N TRP A 106 14.84 4.31 10.03
CA TRP A 106 16.14 4.97 9.93
C TRP A 106 15.97 6.49 9.95
N TYR A 107 15.20 7.04 9.02
CA TYR A 107 15.04 8.49 8.91
C TYR A 107 14.22 9.10 10.06
N THR A 108 13.38 8.32 10.75
CA THR A 108 12.79 8.75 12.02
C THR A 108 13.88 9.03 13.05
N LYS A 109 14.88 8.13 13.21
CA LYS A 109 15.99 8.37 14.15
C LYS A 109 16.84 9.57 13.74
N VAL A 110 17.10 9.74 12.44
CA VAL A 110 17.83 10.90 11.93
C VAL A 110 17.07 12.20 12.23
N ALA A 111 15.75 12.21 12.01
CA ALA A 111 14.91 13.34 12.35
C ALA A 111 14.90 13.60 13.87
N GLU A 112 14.76 12.57 14.70
CA GLU A 112 14.82 12.70 16.16
C GLU A 112 16.17 13.28 16.64
N GLN A 113 17.29 12.93 15.99
CA GLN A 113 18.60 13.53 16.26
C GLN A 113 18.67 14.98 15.79
N TYR A 114 18.18 15.28 14.59
CA TYR A 114 18.12 16.64 14.04
C TYR A 114 17.30 17.57 14.95
N CYS A 115 16.16 17.08 15.42
CA CYS A 115 15.23 17.77 16.30
C CYS A 115 15.49 17.51 17.79
N ALA A 116 16.73 17.20 18.20
CA ALA A 116 17.06 16.93 19.61
C ALA A 116 16.78 18.11 20.56
N PHE A 117 16.56 19.31 20.00
CA PHE A 117 16.13 20.50 20.73
C PHE A 117 14.63 20.46 21.14
N LEU A 118 13.82 19.58 20.56
CA LEU A 118 12.42 19.44 20.93
C LEU A 118 12.28 18.84 22.33
N PRO A 119 11.24 19.21 23.09
CA PRO A 119 10.88 18.50 24.31
C PRO A 119 10.63 17.01 24.03
N LYS A 120 10.91 16.16 25.02
CA LYS A 120 10.83 14.70 24.87
C LYS A 120 9.42 14.22 24.46
N GLU A 121 8.39 14.96 24.86
CA GLU A 121 6.99 14.66 24.53
C GLU A 121 6.69 14.88 23.05
N PHE A 122 7.44 15.75 22.37
CA PHE A 122 7.26 16.11 20.96
C PHE A 122 8.27 15.46 20.01
N ILE A 123 9.26 14.72 20.52
CA ILE A 123 10.33 14.15 19.69
C ILE A 123 9.81 13.23 18.59
N ARG A 124 8.66 12.58 18.80
CA ARG A 124 7.98 11.73 17.79
C ARG A 124 7.34 12.50 16.64
N LEU A 125 7.33 13.84 16.72
CA LEU A 125 6.91 14.76 15.65
C LEU A 125 8.10 15.37 14.92
N ALA A 126 9.32 14.87 15.18
CA ALA A 126 10.53 15.35 14.52
C ALA A 126 10.43 15.29 13.00
N TRP A 127 11.10 16.23 12.35
CA TRP A 127 11.11 16.38 10.90
C TRP A 127 12.54 16.51 10.37
N LEU A 128 12.68 16.35 9.06
CA LEU A 128 13.89 16.71 8.34
C LEU A 128 13.64 18.05 7.65
N GLU A 129 14.59 18.98 7.76
CA GLU A 129 14.49 20.25 7.06
C GLU A 129 14.75 20.08 5.56
N TYR A 130 13.94 20.75 4.75
CA TYR A 130 14.06 20.71 3.29
C TYR A 130 15.46 21.19 2.85
N GLN A 131 16.00 20.60 1.78
CA GLN A 131 17.36 20.88 1.25
C GLN A 131 18.52 20.50 2.19
N THR A 132 18.27 19.64 3.19
CA THR A 132 19.35 18.93 3.88
C THR A 132 19.68 17.62 3.17
N SER A 133 20.94 17.16 3.25
CA SER A 133 21.35 15.84 2.71
C SER A 133 20.44 14.72 3.19
N ALA A 134 20.09 14.73 4.49
CA ALA A 134 19.19 13.75 5.07
C ALA A 134 17.77 13.80 4.47
N ALA A 135 17.23 14.99 4.18
CA ALA A 135 15.92 15.13 3.54
C ALA A 135 15.94 14.65 2.08
N GLU A 136 16.99 14.96 1.32
CA GLU A 136 17.14 14.50 -0.07
C GLU A 136 17.30 12.98 -0.15
N GLU A 137 18.13 12.40 0.72
CA GLU A 137 18.29 10.95 0.83
C GLU A 137 16.99 10.26 1.26
N TYR A 138 16.23 10.85 2.19
CA TYR A 138 14.93 10.34 2.60
C TYR A 138 13.91 10.42 1.46
N GLU A 139 13.84 11.52 0.73
CA GLU A 139 12.92 11.68 -0.40
C GLU A 139 13.18 10.63 -1.48
N LEU A 140 14.45 10.41 -1.83
CA LEU A 140 14.84 9.36 -2.76
C LEU A 140 14.41 7.97 -2.27
N ALA A 141 14.74 7.64 -1.01
CA ALA A 141 14.43 6.35 -0.42
C ALA A 141 12.92 6.11 -0.26
N MET A 142 12.16 7.14 0.12
CA MET A 142 10.71 7.10 0.26
C MET A 142 10.05 6.85 -1.10
N ASN A 143 10.46 7.56 -2.15
CA ASN A 143 9.92 7.36 -3.49
C ASN A 143 10.24 5.95 -4.02
N LEU A 144 11.46 5.46 -3.80
CA LEU A 144 11.82 4.08 -4.15
C LEU A 144 10.94 3.05 -3.41
N ALA A 145 10.66 3.29 -2.12
CA ALA A 145 9.78 2.42 -1.35
C ALA A 145 8.32 2.45 -1.87
N GLY A 146 7.83 3.62 -2.29
CA GLY A 146 6.51 3.79 -2.93
C GLY A 146 6.41 3.01 -4.24
N ASP A 147 7.40 3.16 -5.11
CA ASP A 147 7.46 2.42 -6.37
C ASP A 147 7.60 0.90 -6.16
N PHE A 148 8.36 0.49 -5.15
CA PHE A 148 8.42 -0.92 -4.73
C PHE A 148 7.09 -1.43 -4.21
N ALA A 149 6.32 -0.63 -3.46
CA ALA A 149 4.98 -1.01 -3.02
C ALA A 149 4.05 -1.24 -4.23
N ARG A 150 4.05 -0.33 -5.20
CA ARG A 150 3.29 -0.48 -6.45
C ARG A 150 3.68 -1.74 -7.21
N ALA A 151 4.98 -1.95 -7.44
CA ALA A 151 5.49 -3.16 -8.09
C ALA A 151 5.11 -4.44 -7.34
N ASN A 152 5.09 -4.40 -6.01
CA ASN A 152 4.68 -5.53 -5.20
C ASN A 152 3.20 -5.88 -5.44
N HIS A 153 2.32 -4.88 -5.55
CA HIS A 153 0.92 -5.09 -5.92
C HIS A 153 0.77 -5.64 -7.34
N GLU A 154 1.50 -5.09 -8.30
CA GLU A 154 1.52 -5.52 -9.70
C GLU A 154 1.86 -7.01 -9.82
N VAL A 155 2.95 -7.45 -9.18
CA VAL A 155 3.36 -8.86 -9.18
C VAL A 155 2.33 -9.77 -8.49
N ILE A 156 1.67 -9.31 -7.41
CA ILE A 156 0.59 -10.08 -6.76
C ILE A 156 -0.59 -10.25 -7.72
N HIS A 157 -1.04 -9.17 -8.35
CA HIS A 157 -2.19 -9.17 -9.25
C HIS A 157 -1.92 -9.99 -10.50
N GLN A 158 -0.73 -9.84 -11.11
CA GLN A 158 -0.31 -10.61 -12.28
C GLN A 158 -0.37 -12.10 -11.99
N ARG A 159 0.24 -12.55 -10.90
CA ARG A 159 0.27 -13.97 -10.52
C ARG A 159 -1.11 -14.55 -10.30
N ILE A 160 -1.99 -13.81 -9.64
CA ILE A 160 -3.37 -14.24 -9.39
C ILE A 160 -4.13 -14.35 -10.72
N SER A 161 -3.96 -13.36 -11.60
CA SER A 161 -4.61 -13.33 -12.92
C SER A 161 -4.13 -14.51 -13.79
N GLU A 162 -2.81 -14.74 -13.88
CA GLU A 162 -2.21 -15.89 -14.58
C GLU A 162 -2.68 -17.23 -13.99
N ALA A 163 -2.77 -17.34 -12.66
CA ALA A 163 -3.20 -18.58 -12.01
C ALA A 163 -4.64 -18.95 -12.35
N LEU A 164 -5.49 -17.94 -12.57
CA LEU A 164 -6.89 -18.04 -12.95
C LEU A 164 -7.11 -18.14 -14.47
N GLY A 165 -6.10 -17.87 -15.29
CA GLY A 165 -6.28 -17.72 -16.74
C GLY A 165 -7.15 -16.51 -17.08
N ALA A 166 -7.15 -15.50 -16.21
CA ALA A 166 -7.84 -14.25 -16.43
C ALA A 166 -6.92 -13.32 -17.22
N ASP A 167 -6.91 -13.50 -18.53
CA ASP A 167 -6.04 -12.74 -19.44
C ASP A 167 -6.53 -11.29 -19.65
N LEU A 168 -7.73 -10.96 -19.15
CA LEU A 168 -8.35 -9.64 -19.32
C LEU A 168 -8.44 -8.90 -17.99
N VAL A 169 -7.47 -8.02 -17.73
CA VAL A 169 -7.57 -6.97 -16.71
C VAL A 169 -8.14 -5.72 -17.39
N LEU A 170 -9.38 -5.37 -17.04
CA LEU A 170 -10.10 -4.24 -17.67
C LEU A 170 -9.56 -2.87 -17.23
N ALA A 171 -9.21 -2.74 -15.96
CA ALA A 171 -8.64 -1.53 -15.39
C ALA A 171 -7.80 -1.87 -14.15
N THR A 172 -6.80 -1.03 -13.86
CA THR A 172 -6.00 -1.10 -12.63
C THR A 172 -6.00 0.25 -11.95
N LEU A 173 -6.24 0.24 -10.63
CA LEU A 173 -6.13 1.43 -9.79
C LEU A 173 -5.17 1.14 -8.63
N GLU A 174 -4.33 2.12 -8.31
CA GLU A 174 -3.38 2.05 -7.21
C GLU A 174 -3.38 3.36 -6.41
N ASN A 175 -3.25 3.25 -5.09
CA ASN A 175 -3.13 4.40 -4.21
C ASN A 175 -2.17 4.14 -3.05
N HIS A 176 -1.28 5.10 -2.83
CA HIS A 176 -0.57 5.20 -1.57
C HIS A 176 -1.43 5.91 -0.51
N HIS A 177 -1.57 5.30 0.66
CA HIS A 177 -2.29 5.89 1.80
C HIS A 177 -1.37 6.25 2.98
N ASN A 178 -0.07 5.93 2.88
CA ASN A 178 1.00 6.33 3.78
C ASN A 178 2.17 6.84 2.94
N PHE A 179 2.17 8.13 2.61
CA PHE A 179 3.16 8.72 1.71
C PHE A 179 3.26 10.24 1.90
N ALA A 180 4.35 10.82 1.41
CA ALA A 180 4.49 12.28 1.29
C ALA A 180 4.71 12.66 -0.17
N TRP A 181 3.89 13.58 -0.69
CA TRP A 181 4.00 14.05 -2.08
C TRP A 181 4.63 15.42 -2.13
N ARG A 182 5.67 15.56 -2.95
CA ARG A 182 6.23 16.86 -3.31
C ARG A 182 5.30 17.56 -4.30
N VAL A 183 4.92 18.79 -3.98
CA VAL A 183 4.06 19.63 -4.82
C VAL A 183 4.80 20.92 -5.14
N GLU A 184 5.12 21.07 -6.42
CA GLU A 184 5.72 22.29 -6.96
C GLU A 184 4.74 23.46 -6.91
N ARG A 185 5.26 24.66 -6.63
CA ARG A 185 4.48 25.90 -6.64
C ARG A 185 5.22 26.96 -7.46
N PRO A 186 4.53 27.68 -8.37
CA PRO A 186 5.16 28.73 -9.15
C PRO A 186 5.87 29.75 -8.25
N HIS A 187 7.15 29.97 -8.53
CA HIS A 187 8.00 30.96 -7.84
C HIS A 187 8.13 30.76 -6.31
N GLN A 188 7.93 29.54 -5.80
CA GLN A 188 8.05 29.22 -4.37
C GLN A 188 8.75 27.88 -4.16
N ALA A 189 9.31 27.67 -2.97
CA ALA A 189 9.82 26.35 -2.57
C ALA A 189 8.69 25.30 -2.59
N PRO A 190 8.96 24.04 -2.99
CA PRO A 190 7.94 23.00 -2.98
C PRO A 190 7.37 22.77 -1.58
N ILE A 191 6.16 22.20 -1.49
CA ILE A 191 5.60 21.71 -0.22
C ILE A 191 5.51 20.20 -0.27
N TYR A 192 5.63 19.56 0.89
CA TYR A 192 5.39 18.14 1.05
C TYR A 192 4.04 17.93 1.72
N ILE A 193 3.13 17.23 1.04
CA ILE A 193 1.83 16.85 1.60
C ILE A 193 1.99 15.47 2.22
N HIS A 194 2.03 15.39 3.55
CA HIS A 194 2.11 14.12 4.28
C HIS A 194 0.71 13.54 4.48
N ARG A 195 0.50 12.26 4.14
CA ARG A 195 -0.72 11.52 4.48
C ARG A 195 -0.37 10.21 5.15
N LYS A 196 -1.10 9.92 6.22
CA LYS A 196 -1.03 8.67 6.97
C LYS A 196 -2.45 8.15 7.19
N GLY A 197 -2.79 7.02 6.58
CA GLY A 197 -4.15 6.50 6.56
C GLY A 197 -5.15 7.36 5.76
N ALA A 198 -4.70 8.09 4.73
CA ALA A 198 -5.58 8.88 3.88
C ALA A 198 -5.18 8.72 2.40
N THR A 199 -6.18 8.63 1.52
CA THR A 199 -5.99 8.50 0.06
C THR A 199 -5.32 9.75 -0.53
N PRO A 200 -4.79 9.73 -1.77
CA PRO A 200 -4.00 10.83 -2.36
C PRO A 200 -4.78 12.15 -2.57
N PRO A 201 -4.08 13.30 -2.81
CA PRO A 201 -4.71 14.61 -3.06
C PRO A 201 -5.55 14.68 -4.34
N LYS A 202 -6.18 15.84 -4.53
CA LYS A 202 -7.17 16.21 -5.56
C LYS A 202 -6.93 15.54 -6.94
N ASP A 203 -8.02 15.13 -7.58
CA ASP A 203 -8.06 14.55 -8.93
C ASP A 203 -7.49 13.12 -9.09
N VAL A 204 -7.13 12.45 -7.98
CA VAL A 204 -6.77 11.02 -7.96
C VAL A 204 -7.96 10.18 -7.50
N LEU A 205 -8.27 9.11 -8.25
CA LEU A 205 -9.28 8.14 -7.86
C LEU A 205 -8.80 7.38 -6.62
N GLY A 206 -9.58 7.45 -5.53
CA GLY A 206 -9.23 6.83 -4.26
C GLY A 206 -10.01 5.54 -4.00
N ILE A 207 -9.33 4.50 -3.51
CA ILE A 207 -9.94 3.31 -2.91
C ILE A 207 -10.17 3.59 -1.42
N ILE A 208 -11.43 3.66 -0.99
CA ILE A 208 -11.79 3.76 0.42
C ILE A 208 -12.39 2.42 0.85
N ARG A 209 -11.76 1.77 1.85
CA ARG A 209 -12.32 0.57 2.46
C ARG A 209 -13.25 0.97 3.61
N LEU A 210 -14.42 0.36 3.66
CA LEU A 210 -15.24 0.24 4.86
C LEU A 210 -15.07 -1.19 5.40
N ASP A 211 -15.01 -1.34 6.72
CA ASP A 211 -14.87 -2.65 7.36
C ASP A 211 -15.99 -3.61 6.91
N GLY A 212 -15.63 -4.74 6.32
CA GLY A 212 -16.52 -5.86 6.04
C GLY A 212 -17.36 -5.83 4.75
N TYR A 213 -17.41 -4.74 3.98
CA TYR A 213 -18.19 -4.67 2.72
C TYR A 213 -17.54 -3.77 1.64
N ALA A 214 -18.04 -3.90 0.41
CA ALA A 214 -17.51 -3.33 -0.84
C ALA A 214 -16.91 -1.92 -0.69
N GLY A 215 -15.66 -1.77 -1.15
CA GLY A 215 -15.02 -0.47 -1.25
C GLY A 215 -15.71 0.40 -2.30
N PHE A 216 -15.94 1.66 -1.99
CA PHE A 216 -16.40 2.64 -2.97
C PHE A 216 -15.18 3.34 -3.58
N PHE A 217 -15.22 3.58 -4.88
CA PHE A 217 -14.34 4.56 -5.50
C PHE A 217 -14.86 5.95 -5.20
N ALA A 218 -14.03 6.80 -4.61
CA ALA A 218 -14.34 8.21 -4.49
C ALA A 218 -13.41 9.00 -5.42
N ARG A 219 -14.02 9.71 -6.38
CA ARG A 219 -13.38 10.86 -7.03
C ARG A 219 -13.68 12.08 -6.17
N VAL A 220 -12.66 12.72 -5.62
CA VAL A 220 -12.84 14.08 -5.08
C VAL A 220 -13.08 14.99 -6.29
N GLY A 221 -14.31 15.50 -6.45
CA GLY A 221 -14.72 16.30 -7.59
C GLY A 221 -13.88 17.58 -7.78
N ARG A 222 -13.83 18.06 -9.04
CA ARG A 222 -13.06 19.22 -9.53
C ARG A 222 -13.29 20.51 -8.72
N ASP A 223 -14.46 20.60 -8.09
CA ASP A 223 -15.03 21.72 -7.34
C ASP A 223 -15.28 21.43 -5.85
N GLY A 224 -14.79 20.31 -5.31
CA GLY A 224 -14.95 19.94 -3.89
C GLY A 224 -16.37 19.55 -3.49
N ARG A 225 -17.28 19.37 -4.47
CA ARG A 225 -18.64 18.87 -4.26
C ARG A 225 -18.76 17.45 -4.82
N GLY A 226 -18.38 16.49 -3.99
CA GLY A 226 -18.52 15.06 -4.25
C GLY A 226 -17.91 14.29 -3.08
N ALA A 227 -18.75 13.51 -2.39
CA ALA A 227 -18.55 12.93 -1.05
C ALA A 227 -18.58 13.95 0.11
N SER A 228 -19.80 14.35 0.48
CA SER A 228 -20.11 15.07 1.71
C SER A 228 -19.78 14.19 2.94
N SER A 229 -18.70 14.53 3.65
CA SER A 229 -18.74 14.59 5.10
C SER A 229 -17.94 15.80 5.54
N ASN A 230 -18.59 16.68 6.30
CA ASN A 230 -18.13 18.04 6.60
C ASN A 230 -16.72 18.10 7.24
N THR A 231 -15.88 19.01 6.69
CA THR A 231 -14.64 19.65 7.21
C THR A 231 -13.29 18.88 7.26
N PRO A 232 -12.11 19.52 7.02
CA PRO A 232 -11.76 20.66 6.14
C PRO A 232 -10.85 20.22 4.94
N ARG A 233 -11.20 20.67 3.73
CA ARG A 233 -10.49 20.51 2.42
C ARG A 233 -10.06 19.08 2.01
N SER A 234 -10.96 18.43 1.26
CA SER A 234 -10.66 17.35 0.28
C SER A 234 -10.00 16.06 0.80
N THR A 235 -10.39 15.60 2.00
CA THR A 235 -9.93 14.32 2.55
C THR A 235 -11.10 13.36 2.71
N ALA A 236 -11.07 12.21 2.03
CA ALA A 236 -11.84 11.07 2.48
C ALA A 236 -11.02 10.31 3.54
N ARG A 237 -11.59 10.13 4.73
CA ARG A 237 -10.94 9.36 5.80
C ARG A 237 -10.97 7.87 5.46
N HIS A 238 -9.81 7.21 5.52
CA HIS A 238 -9.80 5.75 5.63
C HIS A 238 -10.12 5.43 7.10
N MET A 239 -11.32 4.93 7.38
CA MET A 239 -11.61 4.30 8.68
C MET A 239 -10.94 2.92 8.67
N GLY A 240 -9.61 2.89 8.65
CA GLY A 240 -8.85 1.69 8.97
C GLY A 240 -8.93 1.45 10.48
N ALA A 241 -8.76 0.19 10.89
CA ALA A 241 -8.85 -0.37 12.24
C ALA A 241 -7.93 0.27 13.32
N GLY A 242 -7.94 1.60 13.45
CA GLY A 242 -7.40 2.38 14.56
C GLY A 242 -8.38 2.48 15.72
N GLY A 243 -9.23 1.47 15.92
CA GLY A 243 -9.90 1.29 17.19
C GLY A 243 -8.84 1.05 18.26
N CYS A 244 -8.91 1.81 19.36
CA CYS A 244 -8.07 1.62 20.54
C CYS A 244 -8.06 0.15 20.97
N SER A 245 -7.08 -0.61 20.53
CA SER A 245 -6.72 -1.90 21.06
C SER A 245 -5.25 -2.07 20.73
N ALA A 246 -4.42 -1.82 21.74
CA ALA A 246 -3.03 -2.25 21.71
C ALA A 246 -2.98 -3.71 21.23
N VAL A 247 -1.98 -4.04 20.42
CA VAL A 247 -1.69 -5.43 20.02
C VAL A 247 -1.23 -6.20 21.26
N THR A 248 -2.19 -6.54 22.12
CA THR A 248 -2.08 -7.58 23.13
C THR A 248 -2.75 -8.82 22.56
N LYS A 249 -2.02 -9.93 22.59
CA LYS A 249 -2.38 -11.29 22.12
C LYS A 249 -3.90 -11.52 22.01
N PRO A 250 -4.40 -12.09 20.89
CA PRO A 250 -5.82 -12.37 20.76
C PRO A 250 -6.28 -13.24 21.94
N SER A 251 -7.25 -12.73 22.71
CA SER A 251 -7.92 -13.48 23.76
C SER A 251 -8.55 -14.73 23.14
N LYS A 252 -8.55 -15.83 23.90
CA LYS A 252 -9.00 -17.19 23.50
C LYS A 252 -10.47 -17.31 23.05
N SER A 253 -11.19 -16.21 22.81
CA SER A 253 -12.62 -16.17 22.50
C SER A 253 -12.98 -16.09 21.02
N CYS A 254 -12.07 -15.76 20.10
CA CYS A 254 -12.35 -15.84 18.66
C CYS A 254 -12.01 -17.24 18.11
N ARG A 255 -12.93 -18.19 18.29
CA ARG A 255 -12.99 -19.38 17.43
C ARG A 255 -14.04 -19.14 16.35
N PRO A 256 -13.74 -19.38 15.06
CA PRO A 256 -14.77 -19.39 14.03
C PRO A 256 -15.74 -20.52 14.34
N ARG A 257 -16.99 -20.21 14.68
CA ARG A 257 -18.07 -21.20 14.62
C ARG A 257 -18.34 -21.43 13.14
N MET A 258 -18.08 -22.64 12.67
CA MET A 258 -18.66 -23.15 11.43
C MET A 258 -20.18 -23.06 11.56
N CYS A 259 -20.81 -22.16 10.81
CA CYS A 259 -22.22 -22.30 10.50
C CYS A 259 -22.33 -23.30 9.35
N ALA A 260 -22.46 -24.58 9.72
CA ALA A 260 -23.28 -25.50 8.95
C ALA A 260 -24.73 -25.23 9.34
N ASN A 261 -25.62 -25.11 8.38
CA ASN A 261 -27.00 -25.56 8.50
C ASN A 261 -27.60 -25.76 7.11
N ASN A 262 -28.13 -26.99 6.98
CA ASN A 262 -29.01 -27.62 5.98
C ASN A 262 -29.55 -26.78 4.82
#